data_AF-X5XJM1-F1
#
_entry.id   AF-X5XJM1-F1
#
_cell.length_a   1.000
_cell.length_b   1.000
_cell.length_c   1.000
_cell.angle_alpha   90.00
_cell.angle_beta   90.00
_cell.angle_gamma   90.00
#
_symmetry.space_group_name_H-M   'P 1'
#
loop_
_entity.id
_entity.type
_entity.pdbx_description
1 polymer ?
#
loop_
_entity_poly.entity_id
_entity_poly.type
_entity_poly.pdbx_seq_one_letter_code
_entity_poly.pdbx_strand_id
1 'polypeptide(L)'
;MLLSPYDQNYLGDHVEAAAPISTIDCPYCSEPINAKSKKCKHCGEILDPQMREIEFLKTQRHAPQVFMNAGGGAAAAAASGIGTLRRFPHWFHILLSIITTGLWAPVYLLMYLFRNKRYYY
;
A
#
# COMPACT_ATOMS: atom_id res chain seq x y z
N MET A 1 -14.46 48.84 0.42
CA MET A 1 -14.23 47.53 1.04
C MET A 1 -15.51 46.73 0.85
N LEU A 2 -15.64 46.02 -0.27
CA LEU A 2 -16.81 45.20 -0.57
C LEU A 2 -16.59 43.83 0.07
N LEU A 3 -17.42 43.49 1.04
CA LEU A 3 -17.41 42.17 1.70
C LEU A 3 -17.90 41.10 0.70
N SER A 4 -17.21 39.97 0.69
CA SER A 4 -17.43 38.86 -0.24
C SER A 4 -18.70 38.07 0.12
N PRO A 5 -19.45 37.52 -0.86
CA PRO A 5 -20.75 36.85 -0.67
C PRO A 5 -20.71 35.50 0.10
N TYR A 6 -19.62 35.17 0.79
CA TYR A 6 -19.45 33.89 1.51
C TYR A 6 -19.86 33.96 3.00
N ASP A 7 -20.01 35.15 3.57
CA ASP A 7 -20.22 35.35 5.01
C ASP A 7 -21.69 35.17 5.46
N GLN A 8 -22.66 35.35 4.55
CA GLN A 8 -24.09 35.32 4.90
C GLN A 8 -24.65 33.92 5.21
N ASN A 9 -23.91 32.85 4.92
CA ASN A 9 -24.37 31.47 5.18
C ASN A 9 -24.02 30.95 6.58
N TYR A 10 -23.25 31.68 7.39
CA TYR A 10 -22.76 31.17 8.70
C TYR A 10 -23.69 31.46 9.90
N LEU A 11 -24.77 32.24 9.71
CA LEU A 11 -25.71 32.58 10.78
C LEU A 11 -26.97 31.70 10.79
N GLY A 12 -27.01 30.64 9.96
CA GLY A 12 -28.17 29.76 9.80
C GLY A 12 -28.15 28.42 10.57
N ASP A 13 -27.01 28.02 11.15
CA ASP A 13 -26.82 26.62 11.61
C ASP A 13 -26.95 26.40 13.14
N HIS A 14 -27.46 27.37 13.90
CA HIS A 14 -27.57 27.23 15.37
C HIS A 14 -28.98 27.40 15.94
N VAL A 15 -30.02 27.24 15.11
CA VAL A 15 -31.40 27.07 15.59
C VAL A 15 -32.02 25.83 14.95
N GLU A 16 -31.43 24.66 15.20
CA GLU A 16 -32.08 23.40 14.87
C GLU A 16 -32.81 22.90 16.13
N ALA A 17 -34.13 22.95 16.03
CA ALA A 17 -35.07 22.53 17.04
C ALA A 17 -34.74 21.14 17.60
N ALA A 18 -35.00 20.95 18.89
CA ALA A 18 -34.93 19.66 19.57
C ALA A 18 -35.80 18.62 18.84
N ALA A 19 -35.20 17.92 17.87
CA ALA A 19 -35.80 16.76 17.24
C ALA A 19 -36.07 15.71 18.33
N PRO A 20 -37.17 14.94 18.24
CA PRO A 20 -37.46 13.91 19.22
C PRO A 20 -36.25 12.98 19.28
N ILE A 21 -35.66 12.88 20.47
CA ILE A 21 -34.51 12.03 20.76
C ILE A 21 -35.02 10.58 20.77
N SER A 22 -35.26 10.01 19.59
CA SER A 22 -35.52 8.59 19.48
C SER A 22 -34.23 7.87 19.85
N THR A 23 -34.27 7.20 20.99
CA THR A 23 -33.19 6.33 21.45
C THR A 23 -33.44 4.92 20.90
N ILE A 24 -32.45 4.34 20.27
CA ILE A 24 -32.44 2.93 19.85
C ILE A 24 -31.31 2.21 20.57
N ASP A 25 -31.44 0.90 20.75
CA ASP A 25 -30.35 0.10 21.30
C ASP A 25 -29.35 -0.24 20.19
N CYS A 26 -28.06 -0.11 20.50
CA CYS A 26 -27.00 -0.47 19.57
C CYS A 26 -27.01 -1.99 19.31
N PRO A 27 -27.03 -2.48 18.06
CA PRO A 27 -27.05 -3.91 17.74
C PRO A 27 -25.74 -4.64 18.07
N TYR A 28 -24.68 -3.92 18.47
CA TYR A 28 -23.36 -4.48 18.76
C TYR A 28 -23.05 -4.57 20.25
N CYS A 29 -23.45 -3.55 21.02
CA CYS A 29 -23.16 -3.47 22.46
C CYS A 29 -24.40 -3.36 23.35
N SER A 30 -25.61 -3.36 22.77
CA SER A 30 -26.90 -3.27 23.48
C SER A 30 -27.09 -2.03 24.35
N GLU A 31 -26.25 -1.00 24.18
CA GLU A 31 -26.36 0.25 24.92
C GLU A 31 -27.22 1.28 24.16
N PRO A 32 -27.96 2.15 24.86
CA PRO A 32 -28.84 3.13 24.25
C PRO A 32 -28.05 4.22 23.53
N ILE A 33 -28.40 4.46 22.27
CA ILE A 33 -27.80 5.45 21.36
C ILE A 33 -28.87 6.29 20.67
N ASN A 34 -28.47 7.43 20.11
CA ASN A 34 -29.37 8.27 19.32
C ASN A 34 -29.66 7.58 17.97
N ALA A 35 -30.92 7.52 17.54
CA ALA A 35 -31.32 6.91 16.27
C ALA A 35 -30.63 7.51 15.03
N LYS A 36 -30.19 8.78 15.10
CA LYS A 36 -29.45 9.45 14.02
C LYS A 36 -27.93 9.25 14.10
N SER A 37 -27.42 8.54 15.11
CA SER A 37 -25.97 8.35 15.28
C SER A 37 -25.41 7.38 14.23
N LYS A 38 -24.42 7.84 13.45
CA LYS A 38 -23.77 7.02 12.41
C LYS A 38 -22.75 6.02 13.00
N LYS A 39 -22.23 6.32 14.18
CA LYS A 39 -21.23 5.53 14.93
C LYS A 39 -21.64 5.46 16.39
N CYS A 40 -21.52 4.28 17.00
CA CYS A 40 -21.81 4.12 18.42
C CYS A 40 -20.75 4.83 19.26
N LYS A 41 -21.18 5.62 20.25
CA LYS A 41 -20.28 6.29 21.21
C LYS A 41 -19.67 5.34 22.25
N HIS A 42 -20.28 4.18 22.44
CA HIS A 42 -19.88 3.23 23.47
C HIS A 42 -18.92 2.17 22.91
N CYS A 43 -19.30 1.46 21.83
CA CYS A 43 -18.44 0.44 21.22
C CYS A 43 -17.60 0.91 20.03
N GLY A 44 -17.94 2.05 19.42
CA GLY A 44 -17.22 2.56 18.25
C GLY A 44 -17.56 1.88 16.93
N GLU A 45 -18.52 0.96 16.87
CA GLU A 45 -18.94 0.34 15.61
C GLU A 45 -19.76 1.31 14.75
N ILE A 46 -19.65 1.19 13.42
CA ILE A 46 -20.42 1.99 12.46
C ILE A 46 -21.77 1.31 12.22
N LEU A 47 -22.84 2.05 12.51
CA LEU A 47 -24.23 1.60 12.34
C LEU A 47 -24.78 1.92 10.95
N ASP A 48 -24.29 2.98 10.33
CA ASP A 48 -24.75 3.43 9.02
C ASP A 48 -24.21 2.49 7.91
N PRO A 49 -25.08 1.75 7.19
CA PRO A 49 -24.65 0.83 6.14
C PRO A 49 -23.90 1.55 5.02
N GLN A 50 -24.23 2.81 4.72
CA GLN A 50 -23.56 3.56 3.66
C GLN A 50 -22.11 3.90 4.02
N MET A 51 -21.83 4.25 5.28
CA MET A 51 -20.45 4.49 5.72
C MET A 51 -19.63 3.20 5.78
N ARG A 52 -20.26 2.06 6.10
CA ARG A 52 -19.60 0.76 6.11
C ARG A 52 -19.06 0.39 4.73
N GLU A 53 -19.84 0.58 3.66
CA GLU A 53 -19.40 0.30 2.30
C GLU A 53 -18.19 1.16 1.87
N ILE A 54 -18.20 2.44 2.22
CA ILE A 54 -17.10 3.36 1.92
C ILE A 54 -15.81 2.93 2.64
N GLU A 55 -15.92 2.45 3.88
CA GLU A 55 -14.77 1.94 4.63
C GLU A 55 -14.22 0.64 4.04
N PHE A 56 -15.09 -0.29 3.61
CA PHE A 56 -14.66 -1.48 2.89
C PHE A 56 -13.90 -1.15 1.61
N LEU A 57 -14.38 -0.18 0.83
CA LEU A 57 -13.69 0.28 -0.38
C LEU A 57 -12.33 0.92 -0.07
N LYS A 58 -12.23 1.71 1.01
CA LYS A 58 -10.95 2.28 1.46
C LYS A 58 -9.98 1.21 1.94
N THR A 59 -10.44 0.24 2.72
CA THR A 59 -9.59 -0.86 3.22
C THR A 59 -9.09 -1.73 2.07
N GLN A 60 -9.89 -2.00 1.05
CA GLN A 60 -9.42 -2.71 -0.15
C GLN A 60 -8.32 -1.93 -0.90
N ARG A 61 -8.43 -0.59 -0.99
CA ARG A 61 -7.38 0.24 -1.61
C ARG A 61 -6.12 0.38 -0.76
N HIS A 62 -6.24 0.19 0.56
CA HIS A 62 -5.14 0.33 1.51
C HIS A 62 -4.58 -1.00 2.04
N ALA A 63 -5.10 -2.15 1.61
CA ALA A 63 -4.55 -3.44 1.98
C ALA A 63 -3.11 -3.53 1.44
N PRO A 64 -2.08 -3.59 2.32
CA PRO A 64 -0.74 -3.89 1.86
C PRO A 64 -0.76 -5.31 1.31
N GLN A 65 -0.56 -5.45 0.01
CA GLN A 65 -0.30 -6.74 -0.64
C GLN A 65 0.79 -7.53 0.11
N VAL A 66 0.37 -8.48 0.94
CA VAL A 66 1.25 -9.42 1.63
C VAL A 66 1.65 -10.49 0.61
N PHE A 67 2.73 -10.24 -0.12
CA PHE A 67 3.35 -11.25 -0.97
C PHE A 67 4.12 -12.25 -0.09
N MET A 68 3.48 -13.35 0.29
CA MET A 68 4.18 -14.53 0.78
C MET A 68 4.79 -15.28 -0.40
N ASN A 69 6.11 -15.15 -0.60
CA ASN A 69 6.89 -16.14 -1.33
C ASN A 69 8.13 -16.52 -0.49
N ALA A 70 7.93 -17.41 0.47
CA ALA A 70 9.00 -18.08 1.20
C ALA A 70 9.58 -19.20 0.31
N GLY A 71 10.44 -18.83 -0.65
CA GLY A 71 11.03 -19.81 -1.57
C GLY A 71 12.40 -19.46 -2.15
N GLY A 72 12.96 -18.29 -1.87
CA GLY A 72 14.23 -17.83 -2.47
C GLY A 72 15.39 -17.61 -1.49
N GLY A 73 15.22 -17.88 -0.20
CA GLY A 73 16.16 -17.46 0.85
C GLY A 73 17.48 -18.25 0.92
N ALA A 74 17.55 -19.45 0.34
CA ALA A 74 18.72 -20.32 0.52
C ALA A 74 19.92 -19.93 -0.37
N ALA A 75 19.71 -19.21 -1.48
CA ALA A 75 20.82 -18.79 -2.36
C ALA A 75 21.38 -17.40 -2.03
N ALA A 76 20.65 -16.58 -1.26
CA ALA A 76 21.05 -15.19 -0.97
C ALA A 76 21.99 -15.05 0.25
N ALA A 77 22.10 -16.08 1.11
CA ALA A 77 22.88 -16.02 2.33
C ALA A 77 24.40 -15.87 2.12
N ALA A 78 24.91 -16.12 0.91
CA ALA A 78 26.34 -15.99 0.62
C ALA A 78 26.78 -14.56 0.24
N ALA A 79 25.86 -13.62 -0.02
CA ALA A 79 26.22 -12.35 -0.68
C ALA A 79 25.80 -11.05 0.04
N SER A 80 24.96 -11.09 1.08
CA SER A 80 24.41 -9.87 1.67
C SER A 80 25.11 -9.48 2.97
N GLY A 81 26.20 -8.72 2.82
CA GLY A 81 26.69 -7.83 3.86
C GLY A 81 25.60 -6.86 4.34
N ILE A 82 25.58 -6.65 5.65
CA ILE A 82 24.66 -5.84 6.45
C ILE A 82 24.43 -4.44 5.85
N GLY A 83 23.16 -4.03 5.71
CA GLY A 83 22.80 -2.61 5.80
C GLY A 83 21.76 -2.10 4.79
N THR A 84 20.59 -1.73 5.32
CA THR A 84 19.59 -0.80 4.73
C THR A 84 18.95 -1.22 3.41
N LEU A 85 17.63 -1.50 3.44
CA LEU A 85 16.79 -1.65 2.25
C LEU A 85 16.73 -0.33 1.44
N ARG A 86 17.76 -0.05 0.64
CA ARG A 86 17.68 0.97 -0.41
C ARG A 86 16.88 0.38 -1.56
N ARG A 87 15.89 1.13 -2.07
CA ARG A 87 15.17 0.86 -3.33
C ARG A 87 16.18 0.28 -4.32
N PHE A 88 16.09 -1.01 -4.63
CA PHE A 88 17.12 -1.70 -5.41
C PHE A 88 17.39 -0.85 -6.65
N PRO A 89 18.57 -0.20 -6.74
CA PRO A 89 18.82 0.71 -7.83
C PRO A 89 18.90 -0.18 -9.06
N HIS A 90 17.85 -0.17 -9.90
CA HIS A 90 17.80 -0.95 -11.14
C HIS A 90 19.07 -0.74 -11.97
N TRP A 91 19.66 0.45 -11.87
CA TRP A 91 20.94 0.81 -12.47
C TRP A 91 22.10 -0.08 -12.00
N PHE A 92 22.20 -0.38 -10.71
CA PHE A 92 23.22 -1.29 -10.17
C PHE A 92 23.01 -2.72 -10.64
N HIS A 93 21.76 -3.16 -10.76
CA HIS A 93 21.45 -4.49 -11.28
C HIS A 93 21.84 -4.63 -12.76
N ILE A 94 21.53 -3.61 -13.57
CA ILE A 94 21.93 -3.53 -14.98
C ILE A 94 23.47 -3.46 -15.11
N LEU A 95 24.14 -2.69 -14.25
CA LEU A 95 25.60 -2.61 -14.26
C LEU A 95 26.25 -3.96 -13.91
N LEU A 96 25.75 -4.64 -12.88
CA LEU A 96 26.25 -5.96 -12.49
C LEU A 96 25.97 -7.03 -13.56
N SER A 97 24.84 -6.95 -14.26
CA SER A 97 24.54 -7.88 -15.36
C SER A 97 25.48 -7.67 -16.56
N ILE A 98 25.80 -6.42 -16.91
CA ILE A 98 26.77 -6.09 -17.97
C ILE A 98 28.18 -6.56 -17.59
N ILE A 99 28.62 -6.33 -16.34
CA ILE A 99 29.94 -6.76 -15.89
C ILE A 99 30.06 -8.28 -15.91
N THR A 100 29.03 -9.00 -15.43
CA THR A 100 29.06 -10.47 -15.40
C THR A 100 29.01 -11.07 -16.80
N THR A 101 28.16 -10.59 -17.71
CA THR A 101 28.18 -11.05 -19.11
C THR A 101 29.46 -10.64 -19.85
N GLY A 102 29.95 -9.43 -19.61
CA GLY A 102 31.20 -8.91 -20.17
C GLY A 102 32.43 -9.70 -19.72
N LEU A 103 32.43 -10.23 -18.49
CA LEU A 103 33.51 -11.09 -17.97
C LEU A 103 33.52 -12.48 -18.62
N TRP A 104 32.39 -12.97 -19.11
CA TRP A 104 32.32 -14.24 -19.86
C TRP A 104 32.71 -14.09 -21.32
N ALA A 105 32.54 -12.91 -21.92
CA ALA A 105 32.96 -12.62 -23.29
C ALA A 105 34.44 -12.95 -23.58
N PRO A 106 35.44 -12.59 -22.74
CA PRO A 106 36.83 -12.97 -22.97
C PRO A 106 37.07 -14.47 -22.81
N VAL A 107 36.32 -15.18 -21.95
CA VAL A 107 36.39 -16.65 -21.85
C VAL A 107 35.91 -17.29 -23.15
N TYR A 108 34.77 -16.82 -23.70
CA TYR A 108 34.27 -17.29 -24.99
C TYR A 108 35.19 -16.91 -26.15
N LEU A 109 35.78 -15.72 -26.12
CA LEU A 109 36.72 -15.24 -27.14
C LEU A 109 38.02 -16.06 -27.10
N LEU A 110 38.54 -16.34 -25.91
CA LEU A 110 39.71 -17.20 -25.71
C LEU A 110 39.40 -18.63 -26.12
N MET A 111 38.24 -19.17 -25.74
CA MET A 111 37.77 -20.46 -26.24
C MET A 111 37.63 -20.45 -27.76
N TYR A 112 37.13 -19.38 -28.38
CA TYR A 112 36.99 -19.28 -29.84
C TYR A 112 38.34 -19.20 -30.57
N LEU A 113 39.31 -18.48 -29.98
CA LEU A 113 40.65 -18.31 -30.53
C LEU A 113 41.47 -19.61 -30.40
N PHE A 114 41.39 -20.26 -29.24
CA PHE A 114 41.98 -21.58 -29.00
C PHE A 114 41.14 -22.73 -29.54
N ARG A 115 39.94 -22.47 -30.07
CA ARG A 115 39.12 -23.45 -30.81
C ARG A 115 39.82 -23.73 -32.13
N ASN A 116 40.75 -24.65 -32.03
CA ASN A 116 41.69 -25.05 -33.04
C ASN A 116 40.95 -25.47 -34.32
N LYS A 117 41.08 -24.68 -35.40
CA LYS A 117 40.50 -24.99 -36.72
C LYS A 117 41.00 -26.30 -37.34
N ARG A 118 42.02 -26.92 -36.75
CA ARG A 118 42.67 -28.16 -37.23
C ARG A 118 41.89 -29.46 -37.01
N TYR A 119 40.82 -29.47 -36.21
CA TYR A 119 40.06 -30.70 -35.87
C TYR A 119 38.72 -30.86 -36.58
N TYR A 120 38.24 -29.84 -37.31
CA TYR A 120 36.91 -29.84 -37.95
C TYR A 120 36.96 -29.65 -39.48
N TYR A 121 38.12 -29.88 -40.09
CA TYR A 121 38.27 -30.05 -41.54
C TYR A 121 39.06 -31.33 -41.81
#